data_AF-A0AAD9ZGQ0-F1
#
_entry.id   AF-A0AAD9ZGQ0-F1
#
_cell.length_a   1.000
_cell.length_b   1.000
_cell.length_c   1.000
_cell.angle_alpha   90.00
_cell.angle_beta   90.00
_cell.angle_gamma   90.00
#
_symmetry.space_group_name_H-M   'P 1'
#
loop_
_entity.id
_entity.type
_entity.pdbx_description
1 polymer ?
#
loop_
_entity_poly.entity_id
_entity_poly.type
_entity_poly.pdbx_seq_one_letter_code
_entity_poly.pdbx_strand_id
1 'polypeptide(L)'
;MNKTVAAGQLETNLPSLVAKANGTVLEVGPGNGYQLPHYDKSKITRIYGVEPNVDLHDALRKTVKERGLSNIYTILPCEAEDFQTLAKYGIEKGSMDTALSVQVIYGMPSPQETTKGMYELLKPRGR
;
A
#
# COMPACT_ATOMS: atom_id res chain seq x y z
N MET A 1 -12.66 23.93 31.02
CA MET A 1 -12.23 24.72 29.85
C MET A 1 -10.94 24.14 29.29
N ASN A 2 -11.10 23.48 28.14
CA ASN A 2 -10.17 23.08 27.09
C ASN A 2 -8.68 22.93 27.40
N LYS A 3 -8.21 21.68 27.43
CA LYS A 3 -6.94 21.32 26.82
C LYS A 3 -7.24 20.58 25.52
N THR A 4 -7.03 21.28 24.42
CA THR A 4 -6.99 20.76 23.05
C THR A 4 -6.10 19.53 23.00
N VAL A 5 -6.66 18.39 22.59
CA VAL A 5 -5.87 17.21 22.26
C VAL A 5 -5.22 17.50 20.92
N ALA A 6 -3.91 17.75 20.90
CA ALA A 6 -3.16 17.78 19.66
C ALA A 6 -3.30 16.40 19.01
N ALA A 7 -3.61 16.36 17.72
CA ALA A 7 -3.55 15.14 16.93
C ALA A 7 -2.14 14.56 17.11
N GLY A 8 -2.04 13.46 17.86
CA GLY A 8 -0.77 12.81 18.11
C GLY A 8 -0.19 12.36 16.78
N GLN A 9 0.85 13.04 16.31
CA GLN A 9 1.81 12.46 15.38
C GLN A 9 2.43 11.26 16.12
N LEU A 10 1.80 10.10 16.00
CA LEU A 10 2.49 8.85 16.24
C LEU A 10 3.61 8.81 15.21
N GLU A 11 4.85 8.99 15.65
CA GLU A 11 6.02 8.69 14.83
C GLU A 11 5.94 7.21 14.46
N THR A 12 5.28 6.95 13.35
CA THR A 12 5.23 5.64 12.76
C THR A 12 6.66 5.34 12.34
N ASN A 13 7.31 4.42 13.03
CA ASN A 13 8.59 3.89 12.59
C ASN A 13 8.34 3.15 11.27
N LEU A 14 8.48 3.88 10.17
CA LEU A 14 8.22 3.40 8.82
C LEU A 14 8.97 2.09 8.52
N PRO A 15 10.27 1.96 8.85
CA PRO A 15 10.97 0.69 8.74
C PRO A 15 10.23 -0.47 9.42
N SER A 16 9.85 -0.31 10.68
CA SER A 16 9.17 -1.34 11.47
C SER A 16 7.77 -1.66 10.94
N LEU A 17 7.05 -0.67 10.42
CA LEU A 17 5.72 -0.86 9.84
C LEU A 17 5.80 -1.72 8.56
N VAL A 18 6.64 -1.31 7.61
CA VAL A 18 6.72 -1.96 6.29
C VAL A 18 7.30 -3.37 6.41
N ALA A 19 8.24 -3.60 7.33
CA ALA A 19 8.83 -4.92 7.59
C ALA A 19 7.84 -5.97 8.13
N LYS A 20 6.63 -5.57 8.56
CA LYS A 20 5.54 -6.48 8.98
C LYS A 20 4.73 -7.03 7.81
N ALA A 21 4.83 -6.40 6.64
CA ALA A 21 4.14 -6.88 5.44
C ALA A 21 4.63 -8.27 5.05
N ASN A 22 3.72 -9.11 4.59
CA ASN A 22 4.00 -10.48 4.19
C ASN A 22 2.99 -10.97 3.15
N GLY A 23 3.36 -12.03 2.41
CA GLY A 23 2.53 -12.66 1.40
C GLY A 23 2.28 -11.77 0.19
N THR A 24 1.02 -11.74 -0.25
CA THR A 24 0.54 -10.90 -1.34
C THR A 24 0.08 -9.56 -0.76
N VAL A 25 0.74 -8.48 -1.16
CA VAL A 25 0.57 -7.15 -0.56
C VAL A 25 -0.15 -6.21 -1.52
N LEU A 26 -1.18 -5.53 -1.03
CA LEU A 26 -1.78 -4.36 -1.69
C LEU A 26 -1.13 -3.12 -1.07
N GLU A 27 -0.37 -2.35 -1.85
CA GLU A 27 0.23 -1.11 -1.39
C GLU A 27 -0.50 0.07 -2.03
N VAL A 28 -1.20 0.85 -1.21
CA VAL A 28 -2.00 2.00 -1.66
C VAL A 28 -1.18 3.27 -1.59
N GLY A 29 -1.03 3.94 -2.73
CA GLY A 29 -0.29 5.19 -2.92
C GLY A 29 1.20 5.07 -2.61
N PRO A 30 1.96 4.22 -3.30
CA PRO A 30 3.39 4.10 -3.09
C PRO A 30 4.20 5.35 -3.46
N GLY A 31 3.61 6.29 -4.22
CA GLY A 31 4.29 7.47 -4.71
C GLY A 31 5.54 7.10 -5.50
N ASN A 32 6.68 7.69 -5.13
CA ASN A 32 7.99 7.37 -5.72
C ASN A 32 8.70 6.16 -5.09
N GLY A 33 8.06 5.50 -4.12
CA GLY A 33 8.54 4.29 -3.48
C GLY A 33 9.45 4.48 -2.27
N TYR A 34 9.27 5.57 -1.50
CA TYR A 34 10.08 5.88 -0.32
C TYR A 34 10.17 4.72 0.69
N GLN A 35 9.10 3.94 0.82
CA GLN A 35 8.97 2.82 1.77
C GLN A 35 9.52 1.49 1.25
N LEU A 36 9.76 1.34 -0.06
CA LEU A 36 10.24 0.10 -0.67
C LEU A 36 11.53 -0.47 -0.05
N PRO A 37 12.50 0.33 0.43
CA PRO A 37 13.71 -0.19 1.09
C PRO A 37 13.42 -0.97 2.38
N HIS A 38 12.24 -0.83 2.96
CA HIS A 38 11.89 -1.38 4.26
C HIS A 38 11.12 -2.71 4.18
N TYR A 39 10.81 -3.20 2.98
CA TYR A 39 10.24 -4.53 2.81
C TYR A 39 11.26 -5.61 3.18
N ASP A 40 10.83 -6.55 4.01
CA ASP A 40 11.53 -7.83 4.18
C ASP A 40 11.16 -8.74 3.00
N LYS A 41 11.99 -8.71 1.96
CA LYS A 41 11.77 -9.47 0.72
C LYS A 41 11.57 -10.97 0.93
N SER A 42 12.10 -11.54 2.02
CA SER A 42 11.92 -12.98 2.33
C SER A 42 10.49 -13.35 2.71
N LYS A 43 9.68 -12.36 3.12
CA LYS A 43 8.28 -12.55 3.54
C LYS A 43 7.27 -12.25 2.44
N ILE A 44 7.71 -11.74 1.28
CA ILE A 44 6.83 -11.20 0.25
C ILE A 44 6.73 -12.16 -0.93
N THR A 45 5.50 -12.44 -1.34
CA THR A 45 5.18 -13.23 -2.54
C THR A 45 5.01 -12.32 -3.75
N ARG A 46 4.25 -11.23 -3.60
CA ARG A 46 3.89 -10.27 -4.65
C ARG A 46 3.48 -8.95 -3.99
N ILE A 47 3.77 -7.82 -4.64
CA ILE A 47 3.30 -6.50 -4.26
C ILE A 47 2.57 -5.89 -5.46
N TYR A 48 1.37 -5.39 -5.22
CA TYR A 48 0.62 -4.57 -6.15
C TYR A 48 0.58 -3.14 -5.61
N GLY A 49 1.35 -2.25 -6.22
CA GLY A 49 1.39 -0.82 -5.89
C GLY A 49 0.34 -0.07 -6.68
N VAL A 50 -0.72 0.38 -6.02
CA VAL A 50 -1.82 1.15 -6.61
C VAL A 50 -1.48 2.63 -6.54
N GLU A 51 -1.15 3.22 -7.68
CA GLU A 51 -0.71 4.62 -7.80
C GLU A 51 -1.42 5.28 -9.00
N PRO A 52 -2.42 6.13 -8.78
CA PRO A 52 -3.12 6.80 -9.87
C PRO A 52 -2.27 7.87 -10.55
N ASN A 53 -1.29 8.46 -9.85
CA ASN A 53 -0.44 9.49 -10.42
C ASN A 53 0.68 8.88 -11.29
N VAL A 54 0.42 8.78 -12.59
CA VAL A 54 1.35 8.21 -13.59
C VAL A 54 2.68 8.95 -13.68
N ASP A 55 2.76 10.23 -13.31
CA ASP A 55 4.00 11.00 -13.31
C ASP A 55 5.02 10.46 -12.29
N LEU A 56 4.55 9.77 -11.25
CA LEU A 56 5.40 9.15 -10.23
C LEU A 56 5.92 7.77 -10.66
N HIS A 57 5.37 7.18 -11.72
CA HIS A 57 5.63 5.77 -12.06
C HIS A 57 7.05 5.51 -12.53
N ASP A 58 7.68 6.46 -13.22
CA ASP A 58 9.07 6.32 -13.65
C ASP A 58 10.03 6.30 -12.46
N ALA A 59 9.81 7.20 -11.49
CA ALA A 59 10.56 7.22 -10.24
C ALA A 59 10.31 5.93 -9.44
N LEU A 60 9.05 5.50 -9.33
CA LEU A 60 8.69 4.25 -8.65
C LEU A 60 9.34 3.03 -9.30
N ARG A 61 9.29 2.89 -10.64
CA ARG A 61 9.97 1.81 -11.38
C ARG A 61 11.47 1.80 -11.13
N LYS A 62 12.11 2.97 -11.12
CA LYS A 62 13.53 3.10 -10.79
C LYS A 62 13.81 2.59 -9.39
N THR A 63 13.04 3.02 -8.39
CA THR A 63 13.17 2.53 -7.01
C THR A 63 12.95 1.02 -6.91
N VAL A 64 11.91 0.47 -7.55
CA VAL A 64 11.64 -0.97 -7.63
C VAL A 64 12.85 -1.75 -8.14
N LYS A 65 13.48 -1.26 -9.22
CA LYS A 65 14.69 -1.86 -9.80
C LYS A 65 15.87 -1.79 -8.83
N GLU A 66 16.14 -0.62 -8.26
CA GLU A 66 17.25 -0.40 -7.33
C GLU A 66 17.13 -1.25 -6.05
N ARG A 67 15.91 -1.56 -5.61
CA ARG A 67 15.66 -2.43 -4.44
C ARG A 67 15.59 -3.92 -4.77
N GLY A 68 15.72 -4.28 -6.05
CA GLY A 68 15.67 -5.67 -6.50
C GLY A 68 14.28 -6.29 -6.29
N LEU A 69 13.22 -5.52 -6.53
CA LEU A 69 11.82 -5.94 -6.39
C LEU A 69 11.15 -6.23 -7.74
N SER A 70 11.87 -6.07 -8.86
CA SER A 70 11.30 -6.13 -10.23
C SER A 70 10.56 -7.42 -10.57
N ASN A 71 10.87 -8.54 -9.92
CA ASN A 71 10.20 -9.83 -10.13
C ASN A 71 8.87 -9.96 -9.35
N ILE A 72 8.72 -9.22 -8.25
CA ILE A 72 7.60 -9.33 -7.32
C ILE A 72 6.75 -8.07 -7.21
N TYR A 73 7.12 -6.95 -7.82
CA TYR A 73 6.39 -5.69 -7.73
C TYR A 73 5.70 -5.35 -9.05
N THR A 74 4.41 -5.06 -8.99
CA THR A 74 3.59 -4.61 -10.12
C THR A 74 2.97 -3.26 -9.79
N ILE A 75 3.16 -2.25 -10.65
CA ILE A 75 2.55 -0.93 -10.50
C ILE A 75 1.21 -0.93 -11.25
N LEU A 76 0.14 -0.52 -10.58
CA LEU A 76 -1.20 -0.42 -11.13
C LEU A 76 -1.60 1.05 -11.26
N PRO A 77 -1.84 1.56 -12.49
CA PRO A 77 -2.25 2.95 -12.73
C PRO A 77 -3.76 3.13 -12.46
N CYS A 78 -4.19 2.93 -11.22
CA CYS A 78 -5.59 3.07 -10.83
C CYS A 78 -5.72 3.58 -9.39
N GLU A 79 -6.95 3.90 -9.01
CA GLU A 79 -7.33 4.20 -7.62
C GLU A 79 -7.49 2.90 -6.81
N ALA A 80 -7.42 2.98 -5.48
CA ALA A 80 -7.63 1.84 -4.59
C ALA A 80 -9.08 1.32 -4.61
N GLU A 81 -10.02 2.17 -5.01
CA GLU A 81 -11.45 1.90 -5.14
C GLU A 81 -11.85 1.37 -6.52
N ASP A 82 -10.92 1.31 -7.48
CA ASP A 82 -11.19 0.75 -8.82
C ASP A 82 -11.16 -0.79 -8.79
N PHE A 83 -12.15 -1.38 -8.13
CA PHE A 83 -12.28 -2.83 -7.98
C PHE A 83 -12.39 -3.57 -9.32
N GLN A 84 -12.87 -2.90 -10.38
CA GLN A 84 -12.95 -3.49 -11.71
C GLN A 84 -11.57 -3.68 -12.31
N THR A 85 -10.69 -2.69 -12.17
CA THR A 85 -9.29 -2.82 -12.60
C THR A 85 -8.53 -3.79 -11.71
N LEU A 86 -8.69 -3.71 -10.39
CA LEU A 86 -8.06 -4.62 -9.43
C LEU A 86 -8.39 -6.10 -9.72
N ALA A 87 -9.66 -6.41 -10.02
CA ALA A 87 -10.09 -7.76 -10.34
C ALA A 87 -9.37 -8.38 -11.56
N LYS A 88 -8.96 -7.55 -12.55
CA LYS A 88 -8.19 -8.02 -13.72
C LYS A 88 -6.81 -8.57 -13.33
N TYR A 89 -6.29 -8.17 -12.16
CA TYR A 89 -5.04 -8.65 -11.60
C TYR A 89 -5.24 -9.75 -10.53
N GLY A 90 -6.47 -10.25 -10.38
CA GLY A 90 -6.83 -11.23 -9.34
C GLY A 90 -6.90 -10.63 -7.93
N ILE A 91 -6.99 -9.30 -7.83
CA ILE A 91 -7.19 -8.60 -6.55
C ILE A 91 -8.69 -8.49 -6.32
N GLU A 92 -9.19 -9.41 -5.50
CA GLU A 92 -10.60 -9.53 -5.16
C GLU A 92 -10.79 -9.70 -3.64
N LYS A 93 -12.05 -9.81 -3.20
CA LYS A 93 -12.38 -9.98 -1.78
C LYS A 93 -11.63 -11.19 -1.20
N GLY A 94 -10.91 -10.97 -0.10
CA GLY A 94 -10.18 -12.05 0.56
C GLY A 94 -8.96 -12.59 -0.20
N SER A 95 -8.37 -11.81 -1.11
CA SER A 95 -7.20 -12.24 -1.91
C SER A 95 -5.85 -11.79 -1.34
N MET A 96 -5.83 -10.77 -0.46
CA MET A 96 -4.61 -10.12 0.01
C MET A 96 -4.20 -10.59 1.41
N ASP A 97 -2.91 -10.83 1.61
CA ASP A 97 -2.35 -11.18 2.93
C ASP A 97 -2.05 -9.93 3.77
N THR A 98 -1.66 -8.84 3.11
CA THR A 98 -1.39 -7.53 3.72
C THR A 98 -1.98 -6.41 2.87
N ALA A 99 -2.58 -5.41 3.51
CA ALA A 99 -2.90 -4.12 2.93
C ALA A 99 -2.04 -3.03 3.62
N LEU A 100 -1.20 -2.34 2.85
CA LEU A 100 -0.28 -1.32 3.34
C LEU A 100 -0.68 0.04 2.77
N SER A 101 -0.74 1.05 3.63
CA SER A 101 -0.78 2.45 3.23
C SER A 101 0.13 3.26 4.15
N VAL A 102 0.91 4.15 3.57
CA VAL A 102 1.86 5.01 4.30
C VAL A 102 1.57 6.45 3.95
N GLN A 103 1.03 7.22 4.91
CA GLN A 103 0.78 8.67 4.76
C GLN A 103 -0.20 9.08 3.64
N VAL A 104 -0.96 8.15 3.04
CA VAL A 104 -1.89 8.44 1.93
C VAL A 104 -3.30 8.74 2.41
N ILE A 105 -3.83 7.94 3.34
CA ILE A 105 -5.27 7.93 3.68
C ILE A 105 -5.80 9.29 4.16
N TYR A 106 -5.00 10.09 4.88
CA TYR A 106 -5.45 11.38 5.41
C TYR A 106 -5.72 12.47 4.36
N GLY A 107 -5.24 12.29 3.12
CA GLY A 107 -5.44 13.22 2.02
C GLY A 107 -6.59 12.85 1.08
N MET A 108 -7.26 11.71 1.31
CA MET A 108 -8.28 11.21 0.40
C MET A 108 -9.66 11.84 0.67
N PRO A 109 -10.52 12.01 -0.36
CA PRO A 109 -11.88 12.53 -0.18
C PRO A 109 -12.78 11.66 0.71
N SER A 110 -12.56 10.35 0.72
CA SER A 110 -13.43 9.34 1.35
C SER A 110 -12.63 8.26 2.12
N PRO A 111 -11.83 8.62 3.12
CA PRO A 111 -10.86 7.72 3.75
C PRO A 111 -11.49 6.49 4.41
N GLN A 112 -12.72 6.60 4.92
CA GLN A 112 -13.44 5.47 5.52
C GLN A 112 -13.84 4.43 4.48
N GLU A 113 -14.27 4.86 3.30
CA GLU A 113 -14.69 3.97 2.21
C GLU A 113 -13.48 3.26 1.63
N THR A 114 -12.38 3.99 1.37
CA THR A 114 -11.10 3.41 0.95
C THR A 114 -10.64 2.35 1.94
N THR A 115 -10.60 2.71 3.23
CA THR A 115 -10.14 1.81 4.29
C THR A 115 -11.03 0.57 4.36
N LYS A 116 -12.35 0.72 4.29
CA LYS A 116 -13.28 -0.41 4.26
C LYS A 116 -13.04 -1.32 3.05
N GLY A 117 -12.87 -0.74 1.86
CA GLY A 117 -12.55 -1.48 0.63
C GLY A 117 -11.26 -2.29 0.78
N MET A 118 -10.20 -1.67 1.30
CA MET A 118 -8.94 -2.36 1.60
C MET A 118 -9.15 -3.53 2.57
N TYR A 119 -9.94 -3.35 3.62
CA TYR A 119 -10.27 -4.42 4.57
C TYR A 119 -11.02 -5.59 3.90
N GLU A 120 -11.91 -5.32 2.95
CA GLU A 120 -12.62 -6.38 2.22
C GLU A 120 -11.70 -7.22 1.33
N LEU A 121 -10.61 -6.64 0.83
CA LEU A 121 -9.61 -7.35 0.04
C LEU A 121 -8.72 -8.29 0.87
N LEU A 122 -8.69 -8.13 2.20
CA LEU A 122 -7.88 -8.97 3.09
C LEU A 122 -8.48 -10.36 3.29
N LYS A 123 -7.61 -11.38 3.23
CA LYS A 123 -7.91 -12.75 3.67
C LYS A 123 -8.34 -12.78 5.14
N PRO A 124 -9.02 -13.87 5.57
CA PRO A 124 -9.11 -14.17 7.00
C PRO A 124 -7.70 -14.17 7.62
N ARG A 125 -7.50 -13.38 8.68
CA ARG A 125 -6.21 -13.15 9.36
C ARG A 125 -5.18 -12.31 8.58
N GLY A 126 -5.58 -11.73 7.45
CA GLY A 126 -4.84 -10.65 6.79
C GLY A 126 -4.75 -9.42 7.70
N ARG A 127 -3.87 -8.49 7.35
CA ARG A 127 -3.57 -7.31 8.17
C ARG A 127 -3.53 -6.02 7.37
#